data_AF-A0A7V4Q8N7-F1
#
_entry.id   AF-A0A7V4Q8N7-F1
#
_cell.length_a   1.000
_cell.length_b   1.000
_cell.length_c   1.000
_cell.angle_alpha   90.00
_cell.angle_beta   90.00
_cell.angle_gamma   90.00
#
_symmetry.space_group_name_H-M   'P 1'
#
loop_
_entity.id
_entity.type
_entity.pdbx_description
1 polymer ?
#
loop_
_entity_poly.entity_id
_entity_poly.type
_entity_poly.pdbx_seq_one_letter_code
_entity_poly.pdbx_strand_id
1 'polypeptide(L)'
;MSGQKGDLVTDKRVKDSISFRFQALISGILLISTVAISTMIGFNERAMLYRTLSSKGQGLASYIAKLSQDPLIMKDYVQLDGIINEANKDEDIIFAIIQDPQGKTLTSQYASINYRLPRVKTLLSGLARNSELPEVIEAIKKKEAVFTVSVPIMAGTDVLGKVSIGMSEYMINQEIKKTITYILALNLTAMFTLGALLFFAFKSIIFNPITELVQATSRLARGDLTTKVAASGGGEIRILIDSFNQMAEDLGARTSELLEAQEELVRKEKLAILGQLSGSVGHELRNPLGVMSNAVYYLKMVLSDADQTTKEYLEIIKQEIDNSLRIISDLLDFARTKPPQRQSLAAKELVRQSLKRCTLPDNVIVTVDIPEALPSLNVDPPQLGQVLTNFIT
;
A
#
# COMPACT_ATOMS: atom_id res chain seq x y z
N MET A 1 -2.97 -35.51 -10.56
CA MET A 1 -3.91 -34.91 -9.58
C MET A 1 -3.18 -34.06 -8.52
N SER A 2 -2.37 -33.07 -8.90
CA SER A 2 -1.68 -32.18 -7.93
C SER A 2 -2.06 -30.70 -8.02
N GLY A 3 -3.06 -30.34 -8.84
CA GLY A 3 -3.47 -28.94 -9.06
C GLY A 3 -4.48 -28.37 -8.05
N GLN A 4 -5.08 -29.18 -7.17
CA GLN A 4 -6.27 -28.77 -6.40
C GLN A 4 -5.99 -28.36 -4.93
N LYS A 5 -4.75 -28.51 -4.44
CA LYS A 5 -4.37 -28.17 -3.05
C LYS A 5 -3.81 -26.75 -2.89
N GLY A 6 -3.48 -26.05 -3.97
CA GLY A 6 -2.98 -24.67 -3.94
C GLY A 6 -4.07 -23.63 -3.66
N ASP A 7 -5.26 -23.79 -4.25
CA ASP A 7 -6.33 -22.78 -4.21
C ASP A 7 -7.06 -22.69 -2.85
N LEU A 8 -7.10 -23.77 -2.07
CA LEU A 8 -7.75 -23.78 -0.76
C LEU A 8 -6.94 -23.09 0.34
N VAL A 9 -5.61 -22.95 0.16
CA VAL A 9 -4.72 -22.33 1.16
C VAL A 9 -4.59 -20.82 0.94
N THR A 10 -4.67 -20.35 -0.30
CA THR A 10 -4.72 -18.92 -0.65
C THR A 10 -6.03 -18.28 -0.20
N ASP A 11 -7.17 -18.93 -0.39
CA ASP A 11 -8.49 -18.38 -0.03
C ASP A 11 -8.67 -18.17 1.49
N LYS A 12 -8.07 -19.05 2.31
CA LYS A 12 -8.07 -18.92 3.77
C LYS A 12 -7.23 -17.73 4.27
N ARG A 13 -6.10 -17.43 3.62
CA ARG A 13 -5.26 -16.26 3.96
C ARG A 13 -5.90 -14.93 3.54
N VAL A 14 -6.73 -14.93 2.49
CA VAL A 14 -7.44 -13.72 2.05
C VAL A 14 -8.51 -13.33 3.07
N LYS A 15 -9.31 -14.29 3.58
CA LYS A 15 -10.33 -14.02 4.61
C LYS A 15 -9.78 -13.55 5.96
N ASP A 16 -8.56 -13.97 6.31
CA ASP A 16 -7.88 -13.55 7.55
C ASP A 16 -7.02 -12.29 7.39
N SER A 17 -6.96 -11.70 6.19
CA SER A 17 -6.31 -10.41 5.99
C SER A 17 -7.05 -9.30 6.72
N ILE A 18 -6.31 -8.44 7.41
CA ILE A 18 -6.84 -7.20 8.04
C ILE A 18 -7.64 -6.38 7.01
N SER A 19 -7.23 -6.40 5.74
CA SER A 19 -7.93 -5.71 4.65
C SER A 19 -9.34 -6.27 4.41
N PHE A 20 -9.51 -7.60 4.41
CA PHE A 20 -10.80 -8.22 4.21
C PHE A 20 -11.75 -7.92 5.38
N ARG A 21 -11.25 -7.99 6.63
CA ARG A 21 -12.05 -7.66 7.82
C ARG A 21 -12.47 -6.19 7.83
N PHE A 22 -11.56 -5.28 7.50
CA PHE A 22 -11.86 -3.85 7.42
C PHE A 22 -12.89 -3.53 6.33
N GLN A 23 -12.76 -4.13 5.15
CA GLN A 23 -13.73 -3.99 4.07
C GLN A 23 -15.10 -4.55 4.45
N ALA A 24 -15.14 -5.74 5.05
CA ALA A 24 -16.39 -6.32 5.52
C ALA A 24 -17.10 -5.42 6.56
N LEU A 25 -16.32 -4.78 7.44
CA LEU A 25 -16.85 -3.86 8.46
C LEU A 25 -17.43 -2.59 7.81
N ILE A 26 -16.72 -1.97 6.88
CA ILE A 26 -17.21 -0.79 6.15
C ILE A 26 -18.44 -1.13 5.29
N SER A 27 -18.40 -2.24 4.55
CA SER A 27 -19.53 -2.70 3.76
C SER A 27 -20.75 -2.99 4.65
N GLY A 28 -20.55 -3.55 5.84
CA GLY A 28 -21.61 -3.76 6.82
C GLY A 28 -22.24 -2.44 7.31
N ILE A 29 -21.41 -1.45 7.66
CA ILE A 29 -21.90 -0.13 8.08
C ILE A 29 -22.66 0.57 6.94
N LEU A 30 -22.13 0.52 5.71
CA LEU A 30 -22.78 1.10 4.53
C LEU A 30 -24.12 0.42 4.21
N LEU A 31 -24.22 -0.89 4.40
CA LEU A 31 -25.46 -1.63 4.20
C LEU A 31 -26.51 -1.19 5.23
N ILE A 32 -26.13 -1.09 6.50
CA ILE A 32 -27.05 -0.67 7.57
C ILE A 32 -27.53 0.76 7.33
N SER A 33 -26.64 1.70 7.00
CA SER A 33 -27.02 3.09 6.71
C SER A 33 -27.93 3.19 5.48
N THR A 34 -27.64 2.41 4.43
CA THR A 34 -28.48 2.31 3.23
C THR A 34 -29.89 1.85 3.55
N VAL A 35 -30.03 0.78 4.34
CA VAL A 35 -31.33 0.24 4.74
C VAL A 35 -32.09 1.25 5.60
N ALA A 36 -31.41 1.91 6.55
CA ALA A 36 -32.01 2.92 7.42
C ALA A 36 -32.53 4.11 6.61
N ILE A 37 -31.71 4.66 5.70
CA ILE A 37 -32.09 5.80 4.84
C ILE A 37 -33.25 5.40 3.90
N SER A 38 -33.17 4.24 3.25
CA SER A 38 -34.23 3.76 2.35
C SER A 38 -35.56 3.58 3.10
N THR A 39 -35.50 3.04 4.32
CA THR A 39 -36.67 2.85 5.19
C THR A 39 -37.26 4.19 5.61
N MET A 40 -36.43 5.13 6.06
CA MET A 40 -36.85 6.48 6.46
C MET A 40 -37.53 7.23 5.31
N ILE A 41 -36.95 7.18 4.11
CA ILE A 41 -37.53 7.82 2.91
C ILE A 41 -38.87 7.17 2.55
N GLY A 42 -38.94 5.83 2.52
CA GLY A 42 -40.18 5.12 2.20
C GLY A 42 -41.32 5.42 3.18
N PHE A 43 -41.02 5.56 4.48
CA PHE A 43 -42.02 5.99 5.48
C PHE A 43 -42.50 7.43 5.23
N ASN A 44 -41.58 8.35 4.96
CA ASN A 44 -41.92 9.76 4.72
C ASN A 44 -42.74 9.95 3.43
N GLU A 45 -42.35 9.30 2.34
CA GLU A 45 -43.05 9.37 1.05
C GLU A 45 -44.46 8.78 1.17
N ARG A 46 -44.61 7.64 1.84
CA ARG A 46 -45.92 7.06 2.13
C ARG A 46 -46.80 8.05 2.90
N ALA A 47 -46.28 8.63 3.98
CA ALA A 47 -47.05 9.59 4.78
C ALA A 47 -47.50 10.81 3.94
N MET A 48 -46.65 11.31 3.03
CA MET A 48 -46.99 12.39 2.12
C MET A 48 -48.09 12.01 1.13
N LEU A 49 -47.98 10.85 0.47
CA LEU A 49 -48.95 10.39 -0.52
C LEU A 49 -50.35 10.20 0.09
N TYR A 50 -50.45 9.64 1.30
CA TYR A 50 -51.73 9.50 2.01
C TYR A 50 -52.33 10.86 2.39
N ARG A 51 -51.51 11.83 2.80
CA ARG A 51 -52.00 13.20 3.09
C ARG A 51 -52.58 13.85 1.83
N THR A 52 -51.91 13.72 0.70
CA THR A 52 -52.38 14.24 -0.60
C THR A 52 -53.68 13.56 -1.01
N LEU A 53 -53.77 12.22 -0.93
CA LEU A 53 -54.98 11.47 -1.27
C LEU A 53 -56.15 11.85 -0.34
N SER A 54 -55.89 11.99 0.96
CA SER A 54 -56.91 12.41 1.93
C SER A 54 -57.41 13.82 1.66
N SER A 55 -56.52 14.77 1.36
CA SER A 55 -56.89 16.15 1.04
C SER A 55 -57.70 16.22 -0.25
N LYS A 56 -57.30 15.49 -1.30
CA LYS A 56 -58.06 15.36 -2.56
C LYS A 56 -59.45 14.76 -2.30
N GLY A 57 -59.52 13.65 -1.54
CA GLY A 57 -60.79 13.01 -1.17
C GLY A 57 -61.71 13.90 -0.36
N GLN A 58 -61.18 14.68 0.59
CA GLN A 58 -61.97 15.67 1.36
C GLN A 58 -62.50 16.80 0.48
N GLY A 59 -61.69 17.31 -0.45
CA GLY A 59 -62.12 18.32 -1.42
C GLY A 59 -63.26 17.82 -2.31
N LEU A 60 -63.12 16.63 -2.89
CA LEU A 60 -64.15 16.02 -3.73
C LEU A 60 -65.42 15.69 -2.94
N ALA A 61 -65.30 15.12 -1.74
CA ALA A 61 -66.46 14.81 -0.90
C ALA A 61 -67.20 16.08 -0.45
N SER A 62 -66.47 17.16 -0.13
CA SER A 62 -67.08 18.45 0.21
C SER A 62 -67.78 19.10 -0.98
N TYR A 63 -67.19 18.98 -2.18
CA TYR A 63 -67.80 19.47 -3.42
C TYR A 63 -69.09 18.73 -3.74
N ILE A 64 -69.07 17.39 -3.69
CA ILE A 64 -70.27 16.56 -3.87
C ILE A 64 -71.31 16.87 -2.80
N ALA A 65 -70.91 17.03 -1.54
CA ALA A 65 -71.84 17.32 -0.45
C ALA A 65 -72.58 18.65 -0.67
N LYS A 66 -71.86 19.68 -1.14
CA LYS A 66 -72.45 20.97 -1.49
C LYS A 66 -73.41 20.87 -2.67
N LEU A 67 -73.05 20.16 -3.74
CA LEU A 67 -73.92 19.95 -4.90
C LEU A 67 -75.14 19.09 -4.59
N SER A 68 -75.03 18.18 -3.63
CA SER A 68 -76.08 17.24 -3.25
C SER A 68 -77.12 17.84 -2.30
N GLN A 69 -76.90 19.06 -1.79
CA GLN A 69 -77.82 19.70 -0.84
C GLN A 69 -79.22 19.90 -1.44
N ASP A 70 -79.33 20.59 -2.57
CA ASP A 70 -80.63 20.90 -3.20
C ASP A 70 -81.35 19.64 -3.70
N PRO A 71 -80.69 18.71 -4.44
CA PRO A 71 -81.34 17.49 -4.90
C PRO A 71 -81.81 16.59 -3.75
N LEU A 72 -81.09 16.59 -2.62
CA LEU A 72 -81.46 15.81 -1.44
C LEU A 72 -82.71 16.38 -0.75
N ILE A 73 -82.83 17.71 -0.66
CA ILE A 73 -84.04 18.38 -0.16
C ILE A 73 -85.23 18.09 -1.08
N MET A 74 -85.00 18.13 -2.40
CA MET A 74 -86.02 17.87 -3.42
C MET A 74 -86.34 16.38 -3.62
N LYS A 75 -85.58 15.48 -2.98
CA LYS A 75 -85.65 14.01 -3.19
C LYS A 75 -85.46 13.59 -4.66
N ASP A 76 -84.65 14.35 -5.41
CA ASP A 76 -84.27 14.02 -6.79
C ASP A 76 -83.08 13.06 -6.82
N TYR A 77 -83.38 11.77 -6.68
CA TYR A 77 -82.36 10.71 -6.72
C TYR A 77 -81.68 10.57 -8.09
N VAL A 78 -82.33 11.01 -9.18
CA VAL A 78 -81.76 10.95 -10.53
C VAL A 78 -80.63 11.98 -10.65
N GLN A 79 -80.84 13.18 -10.12
CA GLN A 79 -79.80 14.22 -10.07
C GLN A 79 -78.65 13.85 -9.13
N LEU A 80 -78.93 13.21 -7.98
CA LEU A 80 -77.90 12.68 -7.07
C LEU A 80 -77.01 11.63 -7.75
N ASP A 81 -77.62 10.70 -8.50
CA ASP A 81 -76.89 9.71 -9.30
C ASP A 81 -76.02 10.38 -10.37
N GLY A 82 -76.51 11.46 -11.00
CA GLY A 82 -75.74 12.26 -11.96
C GLY A 82 -74.47 12.86 -11.36
N ILE A 83 -74.57 13.48 -10.17
CA ILE A 83 -73.43 14.10 -9.46
C ILE A 83 -72.38 13.05 -9.10
N ILE A 84 -72.82 11.91 -8.56
CA ILE A 84 -71.93 10.84 -8.12
C ILE A 84 -71.26 10.13 -9.30
N ASN A 85 -72.00 9.91 -10.39
CA ASN A 85 -71.46 9.35 -11.62
C ASN A 85 -70.40 10.26 -12.27
N GLU A 86 -70.56 11.58 -12.17
CA GLU A 86 -69.55 12.54 -12.62
C GLU A 86 -68.27 12.44 -11.77
N ALA A 87 -68.40 12.37 -10.44
CA ALA A 87 -67.27 12.20 -9.53
C ALA A 87 -66.53 10.88 -9.76
N ASN A 88 -67.26 9.79 -10.03
CA ASN A 88 -66.68 8.49 -10.34
C ASN A 88 -65.93 8.42 -11.68
N LYS A 89 -65.82 9.52 -12.43
CA LYS A 89 -64.90 9.61 -13.57
C LYS A 89 -63.44 9.78 -13.14
N ASP A 90 -63.17 10.25 -11.92
CA ASP A 90 -61.81 10.36 -11.39
C ASP A 90 -61.22 8.97 -11.16
N GLU A 91 -59.98 8.75 -11.63
CA GLU A 91 -59.29 7.46 -11.57
C GLU A 91 -58.93 7.05 -10.13
N ASP A 92 -58.90 8.01 -9.19
CA ASP A 92 -58.63 7.74 -7.79
C ASP A 92 -59.89 7.32 -7.02
N ILE A 93 -61.10 7.50 -7.57
CA ILE A 93 -62.34 7.13 -6.88
C ILE A 93 -62.76 5.71 -7.28
N ILE A 94 -62.89 4.83 -6.29
CA ILE A 94 -63.40 3.47 -6.45
C ILE A 94 -64.92 3.44 -6.30
N PHE A 95 -65.43 4.14 -5.29
CA PHE A 95 -66.87 4.31 -5.09
C PHE A 95 -67.16 5.66 -4.46
N ALA A 96 -68.37 6.17 -4.68
CA ALA A 96 -68.90 7.33 -4.01
C ALA A 96 -70.38 7.06 -3.70
N ILE A 97 -70.78 7.26 -2.46
CA ILE A 97 -72.16 7.02 -2.01
C ILE A 97 -72.68 8.21 -1.23
N ILE A 98 -73.98 8.45 -1.38
CA ILE A 98 -74.72 9.39 -0.54
C ILE A 98 -75.61 8.57 0.37
N GLN A 99 -75.48 8.82 1.67
CA GLN A 99 -76.28 8.14 2.69
C GLN A 99 -77.14 9.16 3.42
N ASP A 100 -78.34 8.76 3.78
CA ASP A 100 -79.19 9.54 4.69
C ASP A 100 -78.60 9.54 6.13
N PRO A 101 -79.20 10.30 7.08
CA PRO A 101 -78.72 10.33 8.46
C PRO A 101 -78.82 8.98 9.18
N GLN A 102 -79.66 8.07 8.67
CA GLN A 102 -79.82 6.70 9.19
C GLN A 102 -78.82 5.71 8.56
N GLY A 103 -77.98 6.17 7.62
CA GLY A 103 -76.97 5.37 6.93
C GLY A 103 -77.50 4.58 5.72
N LYS A 104 -78.74 4.78 5.30
CA LYS A 104 -79.31 4.15 4.10
C LYS A 104 -78.76 4.83 2.86
N THR A 105 -78.24 4.05 1.91
CA THR A 105 -77.72 4.57 0.65
C THR A 105 -78.86 5.06 -0.25
N LEU A 106 -78.71 6.28 -0.76
CA LEU A 106 -79.68 6.97 -1.60
C LEU A 106 -79.33 6.91 -3.10
N THR A 107 -78.13 6.44 -3.44
CA THR A 107 -77.60 6.35 -4.80
C THR A 107 -77.65 4.92 -5.34
N SER A 108 -77.76 4.78 -6.66
CA SER A 108 -77.77 3.47 -7.31
C SER A 108 -76.38 2.83 -7.38
N GLN A 109 -76.33 1.50 -7.55
CA GLN A 109 -75.08 0.75 -7.66
C GLN A 109 -74.23 1.16 -8.89
N TYR A 110 -74.88 1.60 -9.96
CA TYR A 110 -74.21 2.04 -11.18
C TYR A 110 -73.57 3.41 -11.02
N ALA A 111 -74.31 4.36 -10.44
CA ALA A 111 -73.76 5.67 -10.13
C ALA A 111 -72.64 5.55 -9.11
N SER A 112 -72.79 4.68 -8.10
CA SER A 112 -71.91 4.64 -6.92
C SER A 112 -70.56 3.96 -7.11
N ILE A 113 -70.36 3.13 -8.13
CA ILE A 113 -69.12 2.36 -8.32
C ILE A 113 -68.40 2.76 -9.60
N ASN A 114 -67.08 2.92 -9.53
CA ASN A 114 -66.27 3.19 -10.72
C ASN A 114 -65.95 1.90 -11.48
N TYR A 115 -66.81 1.53 -12.43
CA TYR A 115 -66.62 0.36 -13.31
C TYR A 115 -65.52 0.52 -14.36
N ARG A 116 -64.94 1.73 -14.51
CA ARG A 116 -63.86 1.98 -15.46
C ARG A 116 -62.52 1.44 -14.98
N LEU A 117 -62.36 1.31 -13.67
CA LEU A 117 -61.18 0.71 -13.07
C LEU A 117 -61.15 -0.81 -13.38
N PRO A 118 -60.16 -1.31 -14.16
CA PRO A 118 -60.13 -2.71 -14.58
C PRO A 118 -60.13 -3.69 -13.39
N ARG A 119 -59.55 -3.28 -12.27
CA ARG A 119 -59.50 -4.03 -11.01
C ARG A 119 -60.87 -4.19 -10.37
N VAL A 120 -61.61 -3.09 -10.26
CA VAL A 120 -62.97 -3.08 -9.76
C VAL A 120 -63.85 -3.95 -10.66
N LYS A 121 -63.75 -3.79 -11.99
CA LYS A 121 -64.48 -4.64 -12.94
C LYS A 121 -64.20 -6.14 -12.75
N THR A 122 -62.93 -6.50 -12.53
CA THR A 122 -62.51 -7.90 -12.29
C THR A 122 -63.07 -8.41 -10.95
N LEU A 123 -63.02 -7.60 -9.89
CA LEU A 123 -63.55 -7.94 -8.58
C LEU A 123 -65.06 -8.17 -8.60
N LEU A 124 -65.78 -7.32 -9.33
CA LEU A 124 -67.24 -7.38 -9.47
C LEU A 124 -67.71 -8.54 -10.34
N SER A 125 -66.90 -9.01 -11.29
CA SER A 125 -67.25 -10.18 -12.11
C SER A 125 -67.40 -11.48 -11.30
N GLY A 126 -66.81 -11.53 -10.10
CA GLY A 126 -66.93 -12.66 -9.16
C GLY A 126 -68.01 -12.52 -8.09
N LEU A 127 -68.81 -11.44 -8.11
CA LEU A 127 -69.92 -11.21 -7.19
C LEU A 127 -71.26 -11.63 -7.83
N ALA A 128 -72.24 -12.02 -7.01
CA ALA A 128 -73.57 -12.38 -7.50
C ALA A 128 -74.23 -11.16 -8.18
N ARG A 129 -74.92 -11.38 -9.31
CA ARG A 129 -75.56 -10.30 -10.09
C ARG A 129 -76.59 -9.46 -9.31
N ASN A 130 -77.04 -9.94 -8.14
CA ASN A 130 -78.06 -9.31 -7.31
C ASN A 130 -77.52 -8.80 -5.95
N SER A 131 -76.19 -8.75 -5.75
CA SER A 131 -75.62 -8.26 -4.50
C SER A 131 -75.99 -6.79 -4.25
N GLU A 132 -76.41 -6.48 -3.02
CA GLU A 132 -76.75 -5.12 -2.65
C GLU A 132 -75.49 -4.23 -2.60
N LEU A 133 -75.66 -2.93 -2.83
CA LEU A 133 -74.57 -1.97 -2.85
C LEU A 133 -73.66 -1.99 -1.59
N PRO A 134 -74.18 -2.15 -0.35
CA PRO A 134 -73.33 -2.29 0.84
C PRO A 134 -72.42 -3.52 0.80
N GLU A 135 -72.92 -4.68 0.34
CA GLU A 135 -72.13 -5.92 0.21
C GLU A 135 -71.01 -5.76 -0.80
N VAL A 136 -71.30 -5.08 -1.91
CA VAL A 136 -70.33 -4.83 -2.97
C VAL A 136 -69.22 -3.91 -2.49
N ILE A 137 -69.55 -2.85 -1.76
CA ILE A 137 -68.57 -1.94 -1.16
C ILE A 137 -67.72 -2.65 -0.11
N GLU A 138 -68.31 -3.52 0.70
CA GLU A 138 -67.57 -4.31 1.68
C GLU A 138 -66.60 -5.29 1.00
N ALA A 139 -67.04 -5.95 -0.08
CA ALA A 139 -66.18 -6.83 -0.89
C ALA A 139 -65.00 -6.07 -1.52
N ILE A 140 -65.25 -4.85 -2.00
CA ILE A 140 -64.21 -3.95 -2.52
C ILE A 140 -63.24 -3.58 -1.41
N LYS A 141 -63.71 -3.15 -0.23
CA LYS A 141 -62.86 -2.78 0.92
C LYS A 141 -62.01 -3.95 1.45
N LYS A 142 -62.48 -5.20 1.30
CA LYS A 142 -61.74 -6.40 1.70
C LYS A 142 -60.64 -6.79 0.71
N LYS A 143 -60.84 -6.55 -0.59
CA LYS A 143 -59.94 -7.01 -1.66
C LYS A 143 -59.04 -5.93 -2.24
N GLU A 144 -59.42 -4.67 -2.10
CA GLU A 144 -58.63 -3.50 -2.50
C GLU A 144 -58.28 -2.65 -1.29
N ALA A 145 -57.12 -2.00 -1.34
CA ALA A 145 -56.73 -1.02 -0.35
C ALA A 145 -57.47 0.29 -0.65
N VAL A 146 -58.48 0.59 0.15
CA VAL A 146 -59.37 1.75 -0.05
C VAL A 146 -59.32 2.69 1.14
N PHE A 147 -58.98 3.94 0.89
CA PHE A 147 -59.05 5.01 1.87
C PHE A 147 -60.42 5.69 1.79
N THR A 148 -61.24 5.62 2.85
CA THR A 148 -62.58 6.22 2.83
C THR A 148 -62.58 7.60 3.47
N VAL A 149 -63.06 8.61 2.74
CA VAL A 149 -63.35 9.95 3.27
C VAL A 149 -64.86 10.12 3.40
N SER A 150 -65.33 10.73 4.49
CA SER A 150 -66.74 11.06 4.68
C SER A 150 -66.94 12.50 5.09
N VAL A 151 -67.87 13.20 4.42
CA VAL A 151 -68.20 14.60 4.67
C VAL A 151 -69.73 14.72 4.83
N PRO A 152 -70.23 15.40 5.87
CA PRO A 152 -71.67 15.60 6.05
C PRO A 152 -72.26 16.54 5.00
N ILE A 153 -73.49 16.27 4.57
CA ILE A 153 -74.32 17.18 3.79
C ILE A 153 -75.13 18.00 4.78
N MET A 154 -74.94 19.31 4.78
CA MET A 154 -75.55 20.23 5.74
C MET A 154 -76.58 21.11 5.02
N ALA A 155 -77.73 21.36 5.63
CA ALA A 155 -78.64 22.43 5.26
C ALA A 155 -78.82 23.37 6.46
N GLY A 156 -78.07 24.47 6.46
CA GLY A 156 -77.95 25.31 7.64
C GLY A 156 -77.25 24.54 8.78
N THR A 157 -77.99 24.25 9.84
CA THR A 157 -77.50 23.48 11.01
C THR A 157 -77.81 21.99 10.93
N ASP A 158 -78.70 21.57 10.02
CA ASP A 158 -79.21 20.21 9.99
C ASP A 158 -78.36 19.32 9.07
N VAL A 159 -78.00 18.13 9.55
CA VAL A 159 -77.31 17.11 8.75
C VAL A 159 -78.35 16.34 7.95
N LEU A 160 -78.41 16.60 6.64
CA LEU A 160 -79.31 15.90 5.73
C LEU A 160 -78.80 14.51 5.34
N GLY A 161 -77.51 14.26 5.49
CA GLY A 161 -76.87 13.00 5.13
C GLY A 161 -75.35 13.10 5.15
N LYS A 162 -74.67 12.14 4.55
CA LYS A 162 -73.22 12.18 4.34
C LYS A 162 -72.82 11.63 2.99
N VAL A 163 -71.79 12.23 2.41
CA VAL A 163 -71.08 11.71 1.24
C VAL A 163 -69.91 10.88 1.75
N SER A 164 -69.80 9.63 1.28
CA SER A 164 -68.63 8.79 1.52
C SER A 164 -67.97 8.42 0.20
N ILE A 165 -66.70 8.77 0.04
CA ILE A 165 -65.88 8.44 -1.13
C ILE A 165 -64.82 7.43 -0.72
N GLY A 166 -64.76 6.30 -1.41
CA GLY A 166 -63.66 5.33 -1.34
C GLY A 166 -62.59 5.64 -2.38
N MET A 167 -61.43 6.08 -1.93
CA MET A 167 -60.28 6.42 -2.76
C MET A 167 -59.32 5.22 -2.89
N SER A 168 -58.75 5.02 -4.07
CA SER A 168 -57.80 3.94 -4.37
C SER A 168 -56.41 4.21 -3.81
N GLU A 169 -55.88 3.29 -3.00
CA GLU A 169 -54.47 3.32 -2.58
C GLU A 169 -53.55 2.62 -3.58
N TYR A 170 -54.09 2.12 -4.70
CA TYR A 170 -53.30 1.35 -5.65
C TYR A 170 -52.15 2.17 -6.26
N MET A 171 -52.46 3.39 -6.73
CA MET A 171 -51.45 4.27 -7.31
C MET A 171 -50.36 4.63 -6.29
N ILE A 172 -50.75 4.87 -5.04
CA ILE A 172 -49.80 5.09 -3.93
C ILE A 172 -48.85 3.89 -3.78
N ASN A 173 -49.39 2.67 -3.69
CA ASN A 173 -48.57 1.48 -3.50
C ASN A 173 -47.65 1.19 -4.70
N GLN A 174 -48.07 1.52 -5.92
CA GLN A 174 -47.23 1.43 -7.10
C GLN A 174 -46.09 2.44 -7.08
N GLU A 175 -46.39 3.71 -6.80
CA GLU A 175 -45.37 4.77 -6.74
C GLU A 175 -44.37 4.45 -5.64
N ILE A 176 -44.81 4.04 -4.44
CA ILE A 176 -43.92 3.60 -3.36
C ILE A 176 -42.99 2.47 -3.81
N LYS A 177 -43.52 1.44 -4.51
CA LYS A 177 -42.68 0.33 -4.99
C LYS A 177 -41.65 0.78 -6.01
N LYS A 178 -42.03 1.67 -6.94
CA LYS A 178 -41.09 2.24 -7.92
C LYS A 178 -40.00 3.04 -7.21
N THR A 179 -40.37 3.93 -6.29
CA THR A 179 -39.42 4.76 -5.55
C THR A 179 -38.47 3.92 -4.69
N ILE A 180 -38.99 2.94 -3.94
CA ILE A 180 -38.15 2.01 -3.16
C ILE A 180 -37.18 1.25 -4.06
N THR A 181 -37.63 0.73 -5.20
CA THR A 181 -36.77 -0.01 -6.13
C THR A 181 -35.66 0.88 -6.70
N TYR A 182 -36.00 2.12 -7.08
CA TYR A 182 -35.03 3.09 -7.57
C TYR A 182 -33.98 3.46 -6.51
N ILE A 183 -34.41 3.75 -5.27
CA ILE A 183 -33.52 4.06 -4.15
C ILE A 183 -32.60 2.88 -3.84
N LEU A 184 -33.12 1.65 -3.83
CA LEU A 184 -32.32 0.45 -3.62
C LEU A 184 -31.26 0.28 -4.71
N ALA A 185 -31.63 0.45 -5.98
CA ALA A 185 -30.68 0.36 -7.09
C ALA A 185 -29.59 1.44 -7.02
N LEU A 186 -29.95 2.68 -6.68
CA LEU A 186 -29.02 3.79 -6.48
C LEU A 186 -28.03 3.48 -5.36
N ASN A 187 -28.54 3.03 -4.20
CA ASN A 187 -27.69 2.73 -3.04
C ASN A 187 -26.78 1.52 -3.28
N LEU A 188 -27.25 0.48 -3.96
CA LEU A 188 -26.41 -0.66 -4.34
C LEU A 188 -25.27 -0.23 -5.26
N THR A 189 -25.56 0.65 -6.22
CA THR A 189 -24.55 1.22 -7.12
C THR A 189 -23.53 2.03 -6.33
N ALA A 190 -23.99 2.93 -5.45
CA ALA A 190 -23.12 3.74 -4.61
C ALA A 190 -22.26 2.90 -3.65
N MET A 191 -22.82 1.82 -3.09
CA MET A 191 -22.09 0.89 -2.23
C MET A 191 -20.98 0.18 -3.01
N PHE A 192 -21.27 -0.28 -4.24
CA PHE A 192 -20.29 -0.95 -5.08
C PHE A 192 -19.15 -0.01 -5.52
N THR A 193 -19.49 1.21 -5.96
CA THR A 193 -18.48 2.19 -6.39
C THR A 193 -17.59 2.64 -5.23
N LEU A 194 -18.19 2.94 -4.07
CA LEU A 194 -17.43 3.32 -2.87
C LEU A 194 -16.57 2.15 -2.36
N GLY A 195 -17.11 0.93 -2.35
CA GLY A 195 -16.38 -0.27 -1.98
C GLY A 195 -15.16 -0.51 -2.87
N ALA A 196 -15.32 -0.38 -4.20
CA ALA A 196 -14.22 -0.49 -5.15
C ALA A 196 -13.17 0.60 -4.93
N LEU A 197 -13.58 1.85 -4.76
CA LEU A 197 -12.67 2.98 -4.52
C LEU A 197 -11.84 2.78 -3.25
N LEU A 198 -12.49 2.38 -2.15
CA LEU A 198 -11.81 2.08 -0.89
C LEU A 198 -10.89 0.86 -1.01
N PHE A 199 -11.27 -0.17 -1.77
CA PHE A 199 -10.41 -1.32 -2.04
C PHE A 199 -9.10 -0.89 -2.73
N PHE A 200 -9.20 -0.12 -3.81
CA PHE A 200 -8.02 0.35 -4.54
C PHE A 200 -7.16 1.31 -3.71
N ALA A 201 -7.79 2.23 -2.98
CA ALA A 201 -7.08 3.15 -2.09
C ALA A 201 -6.32 2.39 -0.99
N PHE A 202 -6.97 1.46 -0.30
CA PHE A 202 -6.33 0.67 0.76
C PHE A 202 -5.19 -0.20 0.22
N LYS A 203 -5.40 -0.80 -0.95
CA LYS A 203 -4.37 -1.60 -1.63
C LYS A 203 -3.14 -0.76 -1.94
N SER A 204 -3.32 0.45 -2.49
CA SER A 204 -2.20 1.31 -2.90
C SER A 204 -1.52 2.03 -1.75
N ILE A 205 -2.28 2.46 -0.72
CA ILE A 205 -1.77 3.31 0.35
C ILE A 205 -1.17 2.50 1.50
N ILE A 206 -1.74 1.33 1.82
CA ILE A 206 -1.38 0.55 3.00
C ILE A 206 -0.80 -0.82 2.61
N PHE A 207 -1.54 -1.61 1.82
CA PHE A 207 -1.19 -3.02 1.62
C PHE A 207 0.09 -3.22 0.79
N ASN A 208 0.21 -2.53 -0.34
CA ASN A 208 1.37 -2.66 -1.22
C ASN A 208 2.68 -2.21 -0.54
N PRO A 209 2.76 -1.02 0.11
CA PRO A 209 4.00 -0.60 0.79
C PRO A 209 4.41 -1.54 1.93
N ILE A 210 3.45 -2.04 2.73
CA ILE A 210 3.75 -3.01 3.78
C ILE A 210 4.30 -4.31 3.19
N THR A 211 3.69 -4.81 2.11
CA THR A 211 4.15 -6.04 1.46
C THR A 211 5.56 -5.89 0.90
N GLU A 212 5.85 -4.75 0.26
CA GLU A 212 7.18 -4.43 -0.26
C GLU A 212 8.21 -4.35 0.88
N LEU A 213 7.86 -3.69 2.00
CA LEU A 213 8.71 -3.59 3.17
C LEU A 213 9.01 -4.97 3.78
N VAL A 214 8.00 -5.85 3.95
CA VAL A 214 8.21 -7.21 4.46
C VAL A 214 9.15 -8.01 3.55
N GLN A 215 8.97 -7.91 2.22
CA GLN A 215 9.86 -8.57 1.26
C GLN A 215 11.28 -8.01 1.34
N ALA A 216 11.42 -6.69 1.45
CA ALA A 216 12.71 -6.03 1.59
C ALA A 216 13.43 -6.43 2.88
N THR A 217 12.72 -6.47 4.02
CA THR A 217 13.28 -6.95 5.28
C THR A 217 13.75 -8.41 5.17
N SER A 218 13.00 -9.27 4.48
CA SER A 218 13.41 -10.66 4.24
C SER A 218 14.63 -10.80 3.31
N ARG A 219 14.83 -9.88 2.36
CA ARG A 219 16.06 -9.81 1.53
C ARG A 219 17.24 -9.32 2.35
N LEU A 220 17.06 -8.24 3.12
CA LEU A 220 18.09 -7.70 4.02
C LEU A 220 18.57 -8.76 5.02
N ALA A 221 17.64 -9.50 5.63
CA ALA A 221 17.96 -10.60 6.55
C ALA A 221 18.75 -11.76 5.91
N ARG A 222 18.72 -11.89 4.57
CA ARG A 222 19.51 -12.87 3.81
C ARG A 222 20.86 -12.32 3.33
N GLY A 223 21.23 -11.10 3.73
CA GLY A 223 22.52 -10.48 3.41
C GLY A 223 22.51 -9.55 2.21
N ASP A 224 21.35 -9.28 1.59
CA ASP A 224 21.26 -8.26 0.53
C ASP A 224 21.15 -6.85 1.14
N LEU A 225 22.31 -6.22 1.37
CA LEU A 225 22.43 -4.87 1.94
C LEU A 225 22.14 -3.76 0.91
N THR A 226 21.88 -4.10 -0.36
CA THR A 226 21.58 -3.11 -1.42
C THR A 226 20.08 -2.85 -1.56
N THR A 227 19.25 -3.63 -0.87
CA THR A 227 17.80 -3.49 -0.93
C THR A 227 17.37 -2.13 -0.40
N LYS A 228 16.69 -1.35 -1.26
CA LYS A 228 15.95 -0.13 -0.89
C LYS A 228 14.48 -0.32 -1.20
N VAL A 229 13.62 0.21 -0.33
CA VAL A 229 12.17 0.25 -0.54
C VAL A 229 11.82 1.61 -1.11
N ALA A 230 11.04 1.63 -2.20
CA ALA A 230 10.59 2.88 -2.78
C ALA A 230 9.76 3.64 -1.74
N ALA A 231 10.02 4.94 -1.64
CA ALA A 231 9.36 5.78 -0.67
C ALA A 231 7.89 5.98 -1.10
N SER A 232 7.04 5.04 -0.68
CA SER A 232 5.65 4.87 -1.07
C SER A 232 4.76 4.88 0.18
N GLY A 233 3.58 5.48 0.10
CA GLY A 233 2.72 5.69 1.26
C GLY A 233 3.07 6.97 2.05
N GLY A 234 2.15 7.38 2.92
CA GLY A 234 2.25 8.58 3.75
C GLY A 234 2.18 8.24 5.24
N GLY A 235 2.37 9.26 6.09
CA GLY A 235 2.29 9.11 7.55
C GLY A 235 3.34 8.15 8.11
N GLU A 236 2.92 7.29 9.03
CA GLU A 236 3.77 6.36 9.79
C GLU A 236 4.45 5.32 8.88
N ILE A 237 3.82 4.94 7.76
CA ILE A 237 4.41 4.01 6.79
C ILE A 237 5.64 4.64 6.13
N ARG A 238 5.59 5.94 5.80
CA ARG A 238 6.74 6.67 5.25
C ARG A 238 7.91 6.66 6.24
N ILE A 239 7.63 7.02 7.49
CA ILE A 239 8.62 7.06 8.57
C ILE A 239 9.28 5.68 8.74
N LEU A 240 8.49 4.60 8.66
CA LEU A 240 9.00 3.25 8.77
C LEU A 240 9.89 2.85 7.58
N ILE A 241 9.51 3.22 6.35
CA ILE A 241 10.31 2.98 5.15
C ILE A 241 11.63 3.75 5.21
N ASP A 242 11.59 5.02 5.62
CA ASP A 242 12.78 5.85 5.72
C ASP A 242 13.73 5.30 6.80
N SER A 243 13.19 4.90 7.95
CA SER A 243 13.95 4.25 9.03
C SER A 243 14.56 2.92 8.60
N PHE A 244 13.83 2.12 7.82
CA PHE A 244 14.33 0.86 7.26
C PHE A 244 15.48 1.10 6.27
N ASN A 245 15.31 2.05 5.35
CA ASN A 245 16.33 2.37 4.36
C ASN A 245 17.61 2.89 5.04
N GLN A 246 17.49 3.75 6.06
CA GLN A 246 18.63 4.21 6.85
C GLN A 246 19.34 3.06 7.56
N MET A 247 18.58 2.15 8.19
CA MET A 247 19.16 0.97 8.84
C MET A 247 19.91 0.07 7.86
N ALA A 248 19.37 -0.15 6.65
CA ALA A 248 20.01 -0.95 5.61
C ALA A 248 21.33 -0.31 5.15
N GLU A 249 21.34 1.02 4.99
CA GLU A 249 22.54 1.79 4.62
C GLU A 249 23.61 1.75 5.71
N ASP A 250 23.23 1.98 6.97
CA ASP A 250 24.14 1.91 8.12
C ASP A 250 24.76 0.51 8.27
N LEU A 251 23.96 -0.54 8.05
CA LEU A 251 24.44 -1.92 8.09
C LEU A 251 25.40 -2.22 6.93
N GLY A 252 25.12 -1.70 5.74
CA GLY A 252 26.01 -1.74 4.57
C GLY A 252 27.37 -1.11 4.86
N ALA A 253 27.36 0.13 5.36
CA ALA A 253 28.57 0.87 5.71
C ALA A 253 29.41 0.14 6.76
N ARG A 254 28.79 -0.29 7.87
CA ARG A 254 29.50 -1.03 8.95
C ARG A 254 30.07 -2.35 8.47
N THR A 255 29.37 -3.06 7.57
CA THR A 255 29.88 -4.32 7.02
C THR A 255 31.10 -4.08 6.15
N SER A 256 31.11 -3.00 5.35
CA SER A 256 32.28 -2.60 4.55
C SER A 256 33.46 -2.24 5.45
N GLU A 257 33.24 -1.41 6.47
CA GLU A 257 34.28 -1.02 7.45
C GLU A 257 34.87 -2.24 8.17
N LEU A 258 34.04 -3.21 8.55
CA LEU A 258 34.50 -4.45 9.19
C LEU A 258 35.37 -5.29 8.24
N LEU A 259 35.00 -5.39 6.97
CA LEU A 259 35.78 -6.13 5.97
C LEU A 259 37.15 -5.46 5.74
N GLU A 260 37.17 -4.13 5.59
CA GLU A 260 38.42 -3.37 5.43
C GLU A 260 39.34 -3.53 6.66
N ALA A 261 38.77 -3.43 7.86
CA ALA A 261 39.52 -3.63 9.11
C ALA A 261 40.05 -5.07 9.23
N GLN A 262 39.27 -6.07 8.81
CA GLN A 262 39.72 -7.46 8.80
C GLN A 262 40.88 -7.68 7.82
N GLU A 263 40.82 -7.10 6.62
CA GLU A 263 41.92 -7.18 5.65
C GLU A 263 43.19 -6.51 6.18
N GLU A 264 43.06 -5.36 6.85
CA GLU A 264 44.18 -4.67 7.48
C GLU A 264 44.80 -5.51 8.59
N LEU A 265 43.98 -6.15 9.44
CA LEU A 265 44.45 -7.04 10.50
C LEU A 265 45.20 -8.25 9.93
N VAL A 266 44.67 -8.90 8.90
CA VAL A 266 45.34 -10.02 8.22
C VAL A 266 46.68 -9.57 7.64
N ARG A 267 46.76 -8.36 7.07
CA ARG A 267 48.01 -7.80 6.55
C ARG A 267 49.02 -7.55 7.68
N LYS A 268 48.59 -6.98 8.81
CA LYS A 268 49.43 -6.76 9.99
C LYS A 268 49.94 -8.06 10.59
N GLU A 269 49.09 -9.08 10.70
CA GLU A 269 49.46 -10.40 11.21
C GLU A 269 50.54 -11.06 10.34
N LYS A 270 50.37 -11.03 9.01
CA LYS A 270 51.39 -11.54 8.06
C LYS A 270 52.74 -10.83 8.22
N LEU A 271 52.75 -9.51 8.38
CA LEU A 271 53.96 -8.74 8.60
C LEU A 271 54.62 -9.03 9.95
N ALA A 272 53.83 -9.22 11.01
CA ALA A 272 54.34 -9.57 12.33
C ALA A 272 55.01 -10.95 12.35
N ILE A 273 54.38 -11.96 11.73
CA ILE A 273 54.96 -13.29 11.55
C ILE A 273 56.27 -13.21 10.78
N LEU A 274 56.29 -12.45 9.68
CA LEU A 274 57.51 -12.24 8.90
C LEU A 274 58.60 -11.56 9.73
N GLY A 275 58.26 -10.54 10.53
CA GLY A 275 59.19 -9.84 11.42
C GLY A 275 59.81 -10.76 12.49
N GLN A 276 59.00 -11.62 13.11
CA GLN A 276 59.46 -12.58 14.12
C GLN A 276 60.38 -13.65 13.52
N LEU A 277 60.02 -14.19 12.34
CA LEU A 277 60.83 -15.19 11.64
C LEU A 277 62.14 -14.60 11.13
N SER A 278 62.12 -13.35 10.66
CA SER A 278 63.30 -12.65 10.18
C SER A 278 64.42 -12.57 11.23
N GLY A 279 64.09 -12.29 12.50
CA GLY A 279 65.11 -12.21 13.55
C GLY A 279 65.91 -13.49 13.74
N SER A 280 65.25 -14.63 13.91
CA SER A 280 65.89 -15.93 14.21
C SER A 280 66.43 -16.61 12.96
N VAL A 281 65.57 -16.80 11.96
CA VAL A 281 65.91 -17.52 10.72
C VAL A 281 67.01 -16.79 9.94
N GLY A 282 66.98 -15.46 9.95
CA GLY A 282 68.00 -14.64 9.30
C GLY A 282 69.41 -14.86 9.85
N HIS A 283 69.53 -14.91 11.18
CA HIS A 283 70.81 -15.20 11.83
C HIS A 283 71.22 -16.66 11.64
N GLU A 284 70.27 -17.60 11.72
CA GLU A 284 70.53 -19.03 11.51
C GLU A 284 70.95 -19.37 10.07
N LEU A 285 70.46 -18.65 9.04
CA LEU A 285 70.87 -18.84 7.65
C LEU A 285 72.18 -18.10 7.30
N ARG A 286 72.43 -16.93 7.90
CA ARG A 286 73.67 -16.17 7.66
C ARG A 286 74.90 -16.94 8.16
N ASN A 287 74.76 -17.70 9.25
CA ASN A 287 75.85 -18.48 9.83
C ASN A 287 76.44 -19.56 8.87
N PRO A 288 75.67 -20.53 8.35
CA PRO A 288 76.20 -21.54 7.43
C PRO A 288 76.71 -20.95 6.13
N LEU A 289 76.06 -19.90 5.58
CA LEU A 289 76.55 -19.19 4.40
C LEU A 289 77.89 -18.50 4.66
N GLY A 290 78.07 -17.92 5.85
CA GLY A 290 79.36 -17.35 6.27
C GLY A 290 80.47 -18.40 6.35
N VAL A 291 80.16 -19.59 6.88
CA VAL A 291 81.11 -20.72 6.90
C VAL A 291 81.47 -21.17 5.48
N MET A 292 80.48 -21.30 4.59
CA MET A 292 80.72 -21.65 3.18
C MET A 292 81.56 -20.59 2.48
N SER A 293 81.31 -19.30 2.72
CA SER A 293 82.08 -18.18 2.17
C SER A 293 83.55 -18.25 2.60
N ASN A 294 83.80 -18.53 3.88
CA ASN A 294 85.16 -18.70 4.41
C ASN A 294 85.85 -19.95 3.84
N ALA A 295 85.13 -21.05 3.65
CA ALA A 295 85.66 -22.25 3.03
C ALA A 295 86.07 -22.00 1.57
N VAL A 296 85.22 -21.30 0.80
CA VAL A 296 85.55 -20.88 -0.57
C VAL A 296 86.75 -19.94 -0.58
N TYR A 297 86.83 -18.97 0.34
CA TYR A 297 87.99 -18.09 0.47
C TYR A 297 89.28 -18.86 0.74
N TYR A 298 89.25 -19.81 1.68
CA TYR A 298 90.39 -20.68 1.99
C TYR A 298 90.79 -21.55 0.79
N LEU A 299 89.81 -22.16 0.10
CA LEU A 299 90.06 -22.95 -1.11
C LEU A 299 90.70 -22.10 -2.20
N LYS A 300 90.25 -20.87 -2.43
CA LYS A 300 90.89 -19.94 -3.39
C LYS A 300 92.34 -19.61 -3.02
N MET A 301 92.67 -19.56 -1.73
CA MET A 301 94.02 -19.28 -1.24
C MET A 301 94.96 -20.50 -1.38
N VAL A 302 94.50 -21.70 -1.01
CA VAL A 302 95.32 -22.92 -1.06
C VAL A 302 95.42 -23.50 -2.47
N LEU A 303 94.40 -23.29 -3.31
CA LEU A 303 94.35 -23.73 -4.71
C LEU A 303 94.72 -22.60 -5.68
N SER A 304 95.68 -21.75 -5.31
CA SER A 304 96.11 -20.61 -6.14
C SER A 304 96.61 -21.03 -7.53
N ASP A 305 97.17 -22.24 -7.63
CA ASP A 305 97.73 -22.81 -8.87
C ASP A 305 96.77 -23.76 -9.60
N ALA A 306 95.52 -23.86 -9.14
CA ALA A 306 94.53 -24.71 -9.79
C ALA A 306 94.22 -24.27 -11.22
N ASP A 307 93.73 -25.23 -12.01
CA ASP A 307 93.29 -25.02 -13.38
C ASP A 307 92.13 -24.01 -13.46
N GLN A 308 91.99 -23.39 -14.64
CA GLN A 308 91.03 -22.31 -14.87
C GLN A 308 89.60 -22.72 -14.53
N THR A 309 89.22 -23.97 -14.81
CA THR A 309 87.88 -24.50 -14.56
C THR A 309 87.58 -24.56 -13.06
N THR A 310 88.53 -25.03 -12.23
CA THR A 310 88.37 -25.03 -10.76
C THR A 310 88.18 -23.60 -10.21
N LYS A 311 88.95 -22.63 -10.72
CA LYS A 311 88.83 -21.22 -10.31
C LYS A 311 87.48 -20.61 -10.67
N GLU A 312 86.95 -20.92 -11.86
CA GLU A 312 85.62 -20.49 -12.31
C GLU A 312 84.51 -21.05 -11.43
N TYR A 313 84.55 -22.34 -11.08
CA TYR A 313 83.55 -22.92 -10.17
C TYR A 313 83.59 -22.31 -8.76
N LEU A 314 84.78 -22.04 -8.21
CA LEU A 314 84.90 -21.35 -6.92
C LEU A 314 84.34 -19.93 -6.96
N GLU A 315 84.46 -19.23 -8.09
CA GLU A 315 83.87 -17.90 -8.28
C GLU A 315 82.34 -17.96 -8.34
N ILE A 316 81.78 -18.92 -9.09
CA ILE A 316 80.32 -19.13 -9.16
C ILE A 316 79.74 -19.42 -7.77
N ILE A 317 80.37 -20.34 -7.02
CA ILE A 317 79.92 -20.68 -5.66
C ILE A 317 79.97 -19.44 -4.75
N LYS A 318 81.02 -18.63 -4.85
CA LYS A 318 81.12 -17.39 -4.08
C LYS A 318 79.99 -16.41 -4.43
N GLN A 319 79.74 -16.21 -5.71
CA GLN A 319 78.68 -15.32 -6.19
C GLN A 319 77.29 -15.78 -5.73
N GLU A 320 77.00 -17.09 -5.73
CA GLU A 320 75.72 -17.61 -5.23
C GLU A 320 75.56 -17.50 -3.71
N ILE A 321 76.64 -17.65 -2.96
CA ILE A 321 76.63 -17.40 -1.50
C ILE A 321 76.35 -15.91 -1.22
N ASP A 322 76.98 -15.01 -1.97
CA ASP A 322 76.76 -13.56 -1.82
C ASP A 322 75.35 -13.15 -2.24
N ASN A 323 74.83 -13.72 -3.32
CA ASN A 323 73.46 -13.50 -3.75
C ASN A 323 72.45 -14.00 -2.71
N SER A 324 72.68 -15.17 -2.12
CA SER A 324 71.85 -15.72 -1.04
C SER A 324 71.88 -14.83 0.21
N LEU A 325 73.05 -14.34 0.60
CA LEU A 325 73.22 -13.40 1.73
C LEU A 325 72.49 -12.07 1.50
N ARG A 326 72.49 -11.58 0.26
CA ARG A 326 71.74 -10.39 -0.15
C ARG A 326 70.24 -10.62 -0.06
N ILE A 327 69.71 -11.68 -0.68
CA ILE A 327 68.28 -12.04 -0.65
C ILE A 327 67.78 -12.17 0.79
N ILE A 328 68.53 -12.87 1.64
CA ILE A 328 68.20 -12.99 3.06
C ILE A 328 68.19 -11.60 3.69
N SER A 329 69.24 -10.79 3.52
CA SER A 329 69.30 -9.48 4.16
C SER A 329 68.18 -8.54 3.72
N ASP A 330 67.81 -8.54 2.43
CA ASP A 330 66.70 -7.75 1.91
C ASP A 330 65.35 -8.18 2.51
N LEU A 331 65.12 -9.50 2.65
CA LEU A 331 63.92 -10.04 3.31
C LEU A 331 63.87 -9.66 4.81
N LEU A 332 65.03 -9.71 5.48
CA LEU A 332 65.16 -9.34 6.90
C LEU A 332 64.95 -7.86 7.15
N ASP A 333 65.48 -7.01 6.27
CA ASP A 333 65.36 -5.56 6.37
C ASP A 333 63.93 -5.11 6.06
N PHE A 334 63.24 -5.76 5.12
CA PHE A 334 61.81 -5.52 4.87
C PHE A 334 60.94 -5.82 6.09
N ALA A 335 61.24 -6.89 6.84
CA ALA A 335 60.44 -7.33 7.97
C ALA A 335 60.79 -6.60 9.29
N ARG A 336 61.95 -5.93 9.36
CA ARG A 336 62.38 -5.18 10.55
C ARG A 336 61.82 -3.78 10.55
N THR A 337 60.83 -3.53 11.40
CA THR A 337 60.39 -2.17 11.73
C THR A 337 61.34 -1.56 12.76
N LYS A 338 62.46 -0.95 12.33
CA LYS A 338 63.28 -0.12 13.23
C LYS A 338 62.63 1.27 13.37
N PRO A 339 62.31 1.75 14.58
CA PRO A 339 61.81 3.11 14.76
C PRO A 339 62.86 4.11 14.23
N PRO A 340 62.47 5.08 13.39
CA PRO A 340 63.41 5.98 12.75
C PRO A 340 64.09 6.90 13.78
N GLN A 341 65.42 6.95 13.75
CA GLN A 341 66.20 7.89 14.54
C GLN A 341 66.34 9.19 13.75
N ARG A 342 65.42 10.12 14.01
CA ARG A 342 65.34 11.37 13.26
C ARG A 342 66.42 12.35 13.72
N GLN A 343 67.16 12.89 12.76
CA GLN A 343 68.09 14.00 12.96
C GLN A 343 67.86 15.08 11.89
N SER A 344 68.11 16.33 12.28
CA SER A 344 68.04 17.47 11.37
C SER A 344 69.27 17.45 10.44
N LEU A 345 69.04 17.26 9.14
CA LEU A 345 70.10 17.21 8.12
C LEU A 345 69.71 18.04 6.90
N ALA A 346 70.66 18.81 6.35
CA ALA A 346 70.45 19.53 5.11
C ALA A 346 70.23 18.55 3.94
N ALA A 347 69.16 18.73 3.17
CA ALA A 347 68.79 17.83 2.05
C ALA A 347 69.94 17.64 1.04
N LYS A 348 70.68 18.72 0.77
CA LYS A 348 71.84 18.72 -0.13
C LYS A 348 72.94 17.75 0.30
N GLU A 349 73.16 17.60 1.60
CA GLU A 349 74.18 16.72 2.14
C GLU A 349 73.77 15.25 2.01
N LEU A 350 72.50 14.94 2.26
CA LEU A 350 71.95 13.59 2.12
C LEU A 350 72.05 13.08 0.67
N VAL A 351 71.69 13.90 -0.32
CA VAL A 351 71.76 13.53 -1.75
C VAL A 351 73.22 13.32 -2.17
N ARG A 352 74.13 14.21 -1.78
CA ARG A 352 75.57 14.06 -2.06
C ARG A 352 76.16 12.80 -1.45
N GLN A 353 75.81 12.48 -0.21
CA GLN A 353 76.28 11.28 0.46
C GLN A 353 75.73 10.00 -0.18
N SER A 354 74.48 10.01 -0.65
CA SER A 354 73.84 8.87 -1.32
C SER A 354 74.46 8.62 -2.70
N LEU A 355 74.70 9.68 -3.48
CA LEU A 355 75.36 9.59 -4.79
C LEU A 355 76.81 9.07 -4.68
N LYS A 356 77.57 9.49 -3.66
CA LYS A 356 78.93 8.98 -3.41
C LYS A 356 78.99 7.48 -3.17
N ARG A 357 77.89 6.88 -2.72
CA ARG A 357 77.79 5.44 -2.41
C ARG A 357 77.34 4.60 -3.60
N CYS A 358 76.81 5.22 -4.66
CA CYS A 358 76.37 4.53 -5.85
C CYS A 358 77.56 4.31 -6.80
N THR A 359 77.69 3.10 -7.34
CA THR A 359 78.60 2.82 -8.44
C THR A 359 77.82 2.97 -9.74
N LEU A 360 78.17 3.98 -10.53
CA LEU A 360 77.46 4.31 -11.76
C LEU A 360 78.25 3.70 -12.95
N PRO A 361 77.58 3.06 -13.92
CA PRO A 361 78.23 2.60 -15.15
C PRO A 361 78.84 3.77 -15.94
N ASP A 362 79.96 3.53 -16.63
CA ASP A 362 80.73 4.56 -17.37
C ASP A 362 79.94 5.26 -18.49
N ASN A 363 78.79 4.70 -18.91
CA ASN A 363 77.92 5.24 -19.95
C ASN A 363 76.74 6.08 -19.41
N VAL A 364 76.68 6.38 -18.11
CA VAL A 364 75.59 7.15 -17.49
C VAL A 364 76.06 8.53 -17.07
N ILE A 365 75.39 9.58 -17.56
CA ILE A 365 75.62 10.97 -17.17
C ILE A 365 74.64 11.33 -16.05
N VAL A 366 75.16 11.62 -14.85
CA VAL A 366 74.35 12.06 -13.71
C VAL A 366 74.41 13.58 -13.58
N THR A 367 73.27 14.23 -13.77
CA THR A 367 73.12 15.69 -13.53
C THR A 367 72.45 15.90 -12.18
N VAL A 368 73.11 16.66 -11.30
CA VAL A 368 72.60 16.97 -9.96
C VAL A 368 72.15 18.42 -9.93
N ASP A 369 70.85 18.66 -9.98
CA ASP A 369 70.25 19.99 -9.85
C ASP A 369 69.55 20.11 -8.48
N ILE A 370 70.22 20.80 -7.56
CA ILE A 370 69.74 20.98 -6.18
C ILE A 370 69.68 22.49 -5.87
N PRO A 371 68.49 23.06 -5.65
CA PRO A 371 68.33 24.46 -5.25
C PRO A 371 69.12 24.80 -3.98
N GLU A 372 69.71 25.99 -3.92
CA GLU A 372 70.54 26.39 -2.76
C GLU A 372 69.73 26.59 -1.46
N ALA A 373 68.46 26.97 -1.57
CA ALA A 373 67.59 27.28 -0.45
C ALA A 373 66.64 26.11 -0.11
N LEU A 374 67.20 24.94 0.21
CA LEU A 374 66.41 23.82 0.72
C LEU A 374 66.39 23.82 2.26
N PRO A 375 65.22 23.62 2.89
CA PRO A 375 65.11 23.52 4.33
C PRO A 375 65.82 22.26 4.86
N SER A 376 66.26 22.31 6.13
CA SER A 376 66.73 21.12 6.83
C SER A 376 65.59 20.12 6.99
N LEU A 377 65.89 18.85 6.73
CA LEU A 377 64.93 17.75 6.83
C LEU A 377 65.11 17.04 8.18
N ASN A 378 64.00 16.71 8.83
CA ASN A 378 64.02 15.91 10.05
C ASN A 378 63.77 14.44 9.72
N VAL A 379 64.84 13.72 9.38
CA VAL A 379 64.81 12.40 8.74
C VAL A 379 65.79 11.45 9.43
N ASP A 380 65.63 10.14 9.22
CA ASP A 380 66.64 9.12 9.57
C ASP A 380 67.58 8.95 8.36
N PRO A 381 68.84 9.44 8.40
CA PRO A 381 69.69 9.49 7.22
C PRO A 381 70.12 8.12 6.69
N PRO A 382 70.39 7.10 7.52
CA PRO A 382 70.52 5.72 7.04
C PRO A 382 69.31 5.24 6.22
N GLN A 383 68.08 5.42 6.74
CA GLN A 383 66.88 4.94 6.05
C GLN A 383 66.57 5.73 4.77
N LEU A 384 66.63 7.07 4.83
CA LEU A 384 66.34 7.90 3.67
C LEU A 384 67.45 7.83 2.62
N GLY A 385 68.70 7.62 3.04
CA GLY A 385 69.81 7.33 2.13
C GLY A 385 69.59 6.03 1.35
N GLN A 386 69.09 4.97 2.01
CA GLN A 386 68.75 3.71 1.34
C GLN A 386 67.60 3.86 0.34
N VAL A 387 66.57 4.67 0.66
CA VAL A 387 65.51 5.04 -0.29
C VAL A 387 66.09 5.73 -1.52
N LEU A 388 66.95 6.73 -1.31
CA LEU A 388 67.60 7.45 -2.42
C LEU A 388 68.48 6.53 -3.26
N THR A 389 69.28 5.66 -2.64
CA THR A 389 70.10 4.69 -3.36
C THR A 389 69.22 3.76 -4.21
N ASN A 390 68.14 3.20 -3.66
CA ASN A 390 67.21 2.34 -4.40
C ASN A 390 66.49 3.05 -5.57
N PHE A 391 66.37 4.38 -5.54
CA PHE A 391 65.85 5.15 -6.66
C PHE A 391 66.92 5.45 -7.73
N ILE A 392 68.19 5.51 -7.33
CA ILE A 392 69.33 5.81 -8.22
C ILE A 392 69.83 4.54 -8.94
N THR A 393 69.81 3.39 -8.26
CA THR A 393 70.26 2.08 -8.75
C THR A 393 69.07 1.23 -9.15
#